data_AF-A0A7Z8VSQ3-F1
#
_entry.id   AF-A0A7Z8VSQ3-F1
#
_cell.length_a   1.000
_cell.length_b   1.000
_cell.length_c   1.000
_cell.angle_alpha   90.00
_cell.angle_beta   90.00
_cell.angle_gamma   90.00
#
_symmetry.space_group_name_H-M   'P 1'
#
loop_
_entity.id
_entity.type
_entity.pdbx_description
1 polymer ?
#
loop_
_entity_poly.entity_id
_entity_poly.type
_entity_poly.pdbx_seq_one_letter_code
_entity_poly.pdbx_strand_id
1 'polypeptide(L)'
;MNKACLVLVTAWLSACSVGEKPESLIVDGSPENITIDISVIPDAVPQYEPWLASVNPESYEVLGETYHVLSTNKGYRQQGIASWYGTKFHQKNTATGEAYDMWAMTAAHKTLPIPSYVQVTNLDSVVSLSE
;
A
#
# COMPACT_ATOMS: atom_id res chain seq x y z
N MET A 1 65.46 31.32 -1.70
CA MET A 1 64.95 30.30 -2.64
C MET A 1 64.83 28.98 -1.91
N ASN A 2 63.61 28.56 -1.55
CA ASN A 2 63.06 27.21 -1.81
C ASN A 2 61.71 27.06 -1.11
N LYS A 3 60.76 26.55 -1.88
CA LYS A 3 59.32 26.69 -1.71
C LYS A 3 58.81 25.64 -0.73
N ALA A 4 58.08 26.06 0.31
CA ALA A 4 57.30 25.16 1.15
C ALA A 4 56.13 24.62 0.34
N CYS A 5 56.10 23.31 0.12
CA CYS A 5 55.05 22.61 -0.63
C CYS A 5 53.92 22.28 0.35
N LEU A 6 52.85 23.07 0.31
CA LEU A 6 51.62 22.84 1.05
C LEU A 6 50.84 21.72 0.34
N VAL A 7 50.86 20.50 0.89
CA VAL A 7 50.05 19.38 0.37
C VAL A 7 48.64 19.51 0.93
N LEU A 8 47.72 20.03 0.10
CA LEU A 8 46.28 20.02 0.34
C LEU A 8 45.75 18.61 0.07
N VAL A 9 45.50 17.84 1.13
CA VAL A 9 44.76 16.58 1.05
C VAL A 9 43.27 16.93 0.87
N THR A 10 42.79 16.88 -0.37
CA THR A 10 41.36 16.97 -0.66
C THR A 10 40.74 15.58 -0.47
N ALA A 11 39.89 15.43 0.54
CA ALA A 11 39.12 14.21 0.77
C ALA A 11 38.00 14.13 -0.27
N TRP A 12 38.11 13.16 -1.19
CA TRP A 12 37.06 12.85 -2.16
C TRP A 12 36.00 11.99 -1.46
N LEU A 13 34.91 12.62 -1.00
CA LEU A 13 33.68 11.92 -0.63
C LEU A 13 33.02 11.43 -1.92
N SER A 14 33.28 10.17 -2.29
CA SER A 14 32.53 9.49 -3.34
C SER A 14 31.13 9.18 -2.81
N ALA A 15 30.15 10.00 -3.17
CA ALA A 15 28.75 9.68 -3.00
C ALA A 15 28.37 8.58 -4.02
N CYS A 16 28.26 7.33 -3.55
CA CYS A 16 27.62 6.29 -4.34
C CYS A 16 26.11 6.59 -4.39
N SER A 17 25.63 7.28 -5.43
CA SER A 17 24.19 7.36 -5.69
C SER A 17 23.73 6.00 -6.21
N VAL A 18 23.04 5.23 -5.37
CA VAL A 18 22.22 4.10 -5.85
C VAL A 18 21.14 4.69 -6.74
N GLY A 19 21.14 4.33 -8.02
CA GLY A 19 20.19 4.85 -9.00
C GLY A 19 18.80 4.25 -8.80
N GLU A 20 17.93 4.94 -8.07
CA GLU A 20 16.49 4.66 -8.10
C GLU A 20 15.93 5.11 -9.46
N LYS A 21 15.12 4.27 -10.11
CA LYS A 21 14.47 4.63 -11.37
C LYS A 21 13.54 5.82 -11.12
N PRO A 22 13.51 6.84 -12.00
CA PRO A 22 12.53 7.92 -11.91
C PRO A 22 11.11 7.35 -11.87
N GLU A 23 10.28 7.87 -10.96
CA GLU A 23 8.92 7.37 -10.72
C GLU A 23 8.01 7.40 -11.96
N SER A 24 8.29 8.30 -12.91
CA SER A 24 7.60 8.37 -14.21
C SER A 24 7.82 7.15 -15.11
N LEU A 25 8.80 6.28 -14.82
CA LEU A 25 9.10 5.08 -15.57
C LEU A 25 8.49 3.80 -14.95
N ILE A 26 7.82 3.89 -13.80
CA ILE A 26 7.15 2.75 -13.17
C ILE A 26 5.76 2.61 -13.79
N VAL A 27 5.59 1.58 -14.63
CA VAL A 27 4.29 1.18 -15.16
C VAL A 27 3.54 0.41 -14.08
N ASP A 28 2.29 0.81 -13.81
CA ASP A 28 1.43 0.12 -12.85
C ASP A 28 0.97 -1.24 -13.38
N GLY A 29 0.81 -2.20 -12.47
CA GLY A 29 0.39 -3.56 -12.79
C GLY A 29 1.17 -4.61 -12.03
N SER A 30 1.24 -5.80 -12.63
CA SER A 30 1.86 -6.97 -11.99
C SER A 30 3.37 -6.76 -11.95
N PRO A 31 4.05 -7.19 -10.88
CA PRO A 31 5.50 -7.27 -10.91
C PRO A 31 5.95 -8.14 -12.09
N GLU A 32 6.99 -7.69 -12.79
CA GLU A 32 7.58 -8.39 -13.94
C GLU A 32 8.21 -9.72 -13.54
N ASN A 33 8.66 -9.83 -12.29
CA ASN A 33 9.26 -11.03 -11.73
C ASN A 33 8.66 -11.31 -10.35
N ILE A 34 7.78 -12.31 -10.29
CA ILE A 34 7.21 -12.80 -9.04
C ILE A 34 8.19 -13.82 -8.46
N THR A 35 8.89 -13.43 -7.40
CA THR A 35 9.88 -14.28 -6.71
C THR A 35 9.31 -15.01 -5.51
N ILE A 36 8.07 -14.70 -5.11
CA ILE A 36 7.39 -15.30 -3.97
C ILE A 36 6.28 -16.25 -4.42
N ASP A 37 6.02 -17.28 -3.62
CA ASP A 37 4.83 -18.11 -3.80
C ASP A 37 3.60 -17.38 -3.23
N ILE A 38 2.68 -16.98 -4.10
CA ILE A 38 1.47 -16.23 -3.72
C ILE A 38 0.49 -17.15 -2.98
N SER A 39 0.50 -18.46 -3.27
CA SER A 39 -0.47 -19.42 -2.71
C SER A 39 -0.28 -19.67 -1.21
N VAL A 40 0.87 -19.26 -0.67
CA VAL A 40 1.21 -19.43 0.75
C VAL A 40 1.06 -18.14 1.56
N ILE A 41 0.66 -17.03 0.93
CA ILE A 41 0.36 -15.80 1.66
C ILE A 41 -0.85 -16.08 2.56
N PRO A 42 -0.72 -15.95 3.89
CA PRO A 42 -1.82 -16.28 4.79
C PRO A 42 -2.93 -15.24 4.67
N ASP A 43 -4.16 -15.70 4.87
CA ASP A 43 -5.31 -14.81 5.02
C ASP A 43 -5.14 -13.87 6.22
N ALA A 44 -5.75 -12.70 6.13
CA ALA A 44 -5.86 -11.79 7.25
C ALA A 44 -6.69 -12.45 8.36
N VAL A 45 -6.16 -12.49 9.59
CA VAL A 45 -6.87 -12.97 10.76
C VAL A 45 -7.62 -11.80 11.39
N PRO A 46 -8.97 -11.80 11.42
CA PRO A 46 -9.71 -10.70 12.02
C PRO A 46 -9.42 -10.54 13.51
N GLN A 47 -9.06 -9.33 13.90
CA GLN A 47 -8.84 -8.96 15.30
C GLN A 47 -9.65 -7.71 15.62
N TYR A 48 -10.06 -7.60 16.89
CA TYR A 48 -10.68 -6.35 17.33
C TYR A 48 -9.60 -5.30 17.52
N GLU A 49 -9.73 -4.20 16.79
CA GLU A 49 -8.84 -3.05 16.87
C GLU A 49 -9.67 -1.77 16.97
N PRO A 50 -9.30 -0.84 17.86
CA PRO A 50 -10.02 0.42 17.99
C PRO A 50 -9.81 1.28 16.74
N TRP A 51 -10.88 1.95 16.31
CA TRP A 51 -10.78 2.91 15.21
C TRP A 51 -9.99 4.15 15.61
N LEU A 52 -9.13 4.59 14.70
CA LEU A 52 -8.35 5.81 14.87
C LEU A 52 -9.17 6.99 14.30
N ALA A 53 -9.56 7.93 15.15
CA ALA A 53 -10.35 9.08 14.72
C ALA A 53 -9.65 9.91 13.63
N SER A 54 -8.31 9.93 13.62
CA SER A 54 -7.50 10.65 12.63
C SER A 54 -7.66 10.17 11.18
N VAL A 55 -8.08 8.91 10.98
CA VAL A 55 -8.25 8.31 9.65
C VAL A 55 -9.70 7.96 9.34
N ASN A 56 -10.62 8.34 10.24
CA ASN A 56 -12.06 8.13 10.12
C ASN A 56 -12.83 9.45 10.29
N PRO A 57 -12.62 10.45 9.42
CA PRO A 57 -13.45 11.65 9.44
C PRO A 57 -14.90 11.29 9.10
N GLU A 58 -15.87 12.11 9.54
CA GLU A 58 -17.28 11.94 9.18
C GLU A 58 -17.48 11.90 7.64
N SER A 59 -16.74 12.74 6.93
CA SER A 59 -16.72 12.78 5.46
C SER A 59 -15.40 13.27 4.91
N TYR A 60 -15.13 12.96 3.65
CA TYR A 60 -14.00 13.48 2.89
C TYR A 60 -14.36 13.64 1.40
N GLU A 61 -13.60 14.45 0.66
CA GLU A 61 -13.86 14.72 -0.76
C GLU A 61 -12.69 14.23 -1.63
N VAL A 62 -13.01 13.57 -2.75
CA VAL A 62 -12.03 13.15 -3.76
C VAL A 62 -12.58 13.47 -5.14
N LEU A 63 -11.86 14.29 -5.90
CA LEU A 63 -12.23 14.70 -7.27
C LEU A 63 -13.64 15.32 -7.37
N GLY A 64 -14.06 16.07 -6.35
CA GLY A 64 -15.39 16.70 -6.29
C GLY A 64 -16.51 15.79 -5.77
N GLU A 65 -16.22 14.52 -5.46
CA GLU A 65 -17.18 13.58 -4.88
C GLU A 65 -16.98 13.46 -3.37
N THR A 66 -18.05 13.67 -2.61
CA THR A 66 -18.05 13.53 -1.14
C THR A 66 -18.40 12.12 -0.71
N TYR A 67 -17.57 11.54 0.16
CA TYR A 67 -17.77 10.23 0.78
C TYR A 67 -18.01 10.38 2.27
N HIS A 68 -18.88 9.55 2.83
CA HIS A 68 -19.17 9.51 4.27
C HIS A 68 -18.70 8.19 4.87
N VAL A 69 -17.92 8.27 5.95
CA VAL A 69 -17.47 7.07 6.68
C VAL A 69 -18.64 6.54 7.51
N LEU A 70 -18.86 5.23 7.44
CA LEU A 70 -19.90 4.56 8.20
C LEU A 70 -19.57 4.56 9.68
N SER A 71 -20.57 4.83 10.52
CA SER A 71 -20.46 4.74 11.99
C SER A 71 -20.36 3.30 12.51
N THR A 72 -20.66 2.31 11.65
CA THR A 72 -20.56 0.88 11.96
C THR A 72 -20.19 0.07 10.73
N ASN A 73 -19.35 -0.95 10.91
CA ASN A 73 -19.09 -2.00 9.91
C ASN A 73 -19.99 -3.24 10.14
N LYS A 74 -20.83 -3.24 11.18
CA LYS A 74 -21.63 -4.41 11.56
C LYS A 74 -22.68 -4.71 10.49
N GLY A 75 -22.65 -5.94 9.97
CA GLY A 75 -23.62 -6.40 8.98
C GLY A 75 -23.43 -5.78 7.59
N TYR A 76 -22.35 -5.03 7.38
CA TYR A 76 -22.04 -4.47 6.07
C TYR A 76 -21.85 -5.58 5.04
N ARG A 77 -22.49 -5.42 3.88
CA ARG A 77 -22.40 -6.35 2.76
C ARG A 77 -22.57 -5.55 1.47
N GLN A 78 -21.65 -5.73 0.52
CA GLN A 78 -21.71 -5.09 -0.78
C GLN A 78 -21.26 -6.08 -1.86
N GLN A 79 -21.86 -5.97 -3.03
CA GLN A 79 -21.40 -6.63 -4.25
C GLN A 79 -20.98 -5.54 -5.24
N GLY A 80 -19.88 -5.78 -5.95
CA GLY A 80 -19.35 -4.84 -6.93
C GLY A 80 -18.03 -5.31 -7.52
N ILE A 81 -17.41 -4.43 -8.30
CA ILE A 81 -16.10 -4.68 -8.91
C ILE A 81 -15.02 -4.44 -7.85
N ALA A 82 -14.13 -5.41 -7.70
CA ALA A 82 -12.88 -5.26 -6.96
C ALA A 82 -11.70 -5.13 -7.93
N SER A 83 -10.73 -4.31 -7.57
CA SER A 83 -9.45 -4.17 -8.26
C SER A 83 -8.31 -4.25 -7.24
N TRP A 84 -7.09 -4.42 -7.72
CA TRP A 84 -5.89 -4.50 -6.90
C TRP A 84 -4.89 -3.41 -7.29
N TYR A 85 -4.05 -2.99 -6.35
CA TYR A 85 -3.00 -2.01 -6.59
C TYR A 85 -1.69 -2.70 -6.98
N GLY A 86 -1.08 -2.27 -8.09
CA GLY A 86 0.15 -2.85 -8.61
C GLY A 86 1.43 -2.20 -8.10
N THR A 87 2.53 -2.51 -8.78
CA THR A 87 3.91 -2.12 -8.43
C THR A 87 4.12 -0.64 -8.20
N LYS A 88 3.34 0.21 -8.89
CA LYS A 88 3.43 1.66 -8.77
C LYS A 88 3.15 2.17 -7.35
N PHE A 89 2.27 1.49 -6.63
CA PHE A 89 1.86 1.91 -5.29
C PHE A 89 2.70 1.27 -4.19
N HIS A 90 3.50 0.25 -4.51
CA HIS A 90 4.28 -0.46 -3.51
C HIS A 90 5.21 0.52 -2.77
N GLN A 91 5.24 0.43 -1.44
CA GLN A 91 5.95 1.32 -0.52
C GLN A 91 5.48 2.78 -0.49
N LYS A 92 4.33 3.09 -1.11
CA LYS A 92 3.67 4.40 -0.94
C LYS A 92 2.77 4.40 0.29
N ASN A 93 2.58 5.57 0.88
CA ASN A 93 1.76 5.73 2.08
C ASN A 93 0.29 5.46 1.78
N THR A 94 -0.34 4.67 2.65
CA THR A 94 -1.79 4.46 2.70
C THR A 94 -2.47 5.55 3.53
N ALA A 95 -3.80 5.48 3.67
CA ALA A 95 -4.56 6.41 4.51
C ALA A 95 -4.17 6.33 6.01
N THR A 96 -3.69 5.18 6.49
CA THR A 96 -3.15 5.03 7.85
C THR A 96 -1.74 5.59 8.00
N GLY A 97 -1.09 5.94 6.90
CA GLY A 97 0.30 6.37 6.84
C GLY A 97 1.30 5.22 6.74
N GLU A 98 0.84 3.97 6.82
CA GLU A 98 1.70 2.79 6.64
C GLU A 98 2.07 2.62 5.17
N ALA A 99 3.26 2.08 4.92
CA ALA A 99 3.72 1.78 3.57
C ALA A 99 2.96 0.58 2.99
N TYR A 100 2.37 0.74 1.80
CA TYR A 100 1.63 -0.33 1.14
C TYR A 100 2.57 -1.48 0.70
N ASP A 101 2.30 -2.67 1.22
CA ASP A 101 2.91 -3.90 0.75
C ASP A 101 1.93 -4.66 -0.15
N MET A 102 2.30 -4.84 -1.42
CA MET A 102 1.47 -5.57 -2.39
C MET A 102 1.33 -7.07 -2.10
N TRP A 103 2.17 -7.59 -1.20
CA TRP A 103 2.15 -8.97 -0.76
C TRP A 103 1.44 -9.16 0.58
N ALA A 104 1.02 -8.07 1.23
CA ALA A 104 0.25 -8.11 2.46
C ALA A 104 -1.26 -8.19 2.16
N MET A 105 -1.99 -8.91 3.01
CA MET A 105 -3.45 -9.05 2.92
C MET A 105 -4.15 -7.78 3.43
N THR A 106 -4.07 -6.71 2.64
CA THR A 106 -4.65 -5.39 2.94
C THR A 106 -5.64 -4.97 1.86
N ALA A 107 -6.61 -4.13 2.22
CA ALA A 107 -7.63 -3.65 1.29
C ALA A 107 -7.94 -2.17 1.56
N ALA A 108 -8.40 -1.48 0.51
CA ALA A 108 -8.89 -0.11 0.61
C ALA A 108 -10.41 -0.08 0.37
N HIS A 109 -11.13 0.69 1.18
CA HIS A 109 -12.56 0.90 1.02
C HIS A 109 -12.92 2.36 1.30
N LYS A 110 -13.89 2.91 0.55
CA LYS A 110 -14.20 4.35 0.58
C LYS A 110 -14.99 4.79 1.82
N THR A 111 -15.75 3.89 2.42
CA THR A 111 -16.70 4.27 3.49
C THR A 111 -16.63 3.37 4.72
N LEU A 112 -15.87 2.29 4.69
CA LEU A 112 -15.73 1.45 5.88
C LEU A 112 -14.74 2.12 6.82
N PRO A 113 -15.03 2.16 8.13
CA PRO A 113 -14.10 2.71 9.09
C PRO A 113 -12.85 1.84 9.21
N ILE A 114 -11.69 2.45 9.45
CA ILE A 114 -10.39 1.79 9.52
C ILE A 114 -9.88 1.75 10.97
N PRO A 115 -9.40 0.60 11.48
CA PRO A 115 -9.36 -0.70 10.81
C PRO A 115 -10.73 -1.37 10.72
N SER A 116 -10.95 -2.11 9.63
CA SER A 116 -12.03 -3.07 9.46
C SER A 116 -11.53 -4.28 8.71
N TYR A 117 -12.06 -5.44 9.06
CA TYR A 117 -11.79 -6.69 8.37
C TYR A 117 -12.98 -7.04 7.48
N VAL A 118 -12.69 -7.47 6.25
CA VAL A 118 -13.69 -7.87 5.27
C VAL A 118 -13.33 -9.21 4.67
N GLN A 119 -14.34 -10.03 4.41
CA GLN A 119 -14.21 -11.20 3.55
C GLN A 119 -14.60 -10.80 2.14
N VAL A 120 -13.72 -11.03 1.18
CA VAL A 120 -13.99 -10.80 -0.24
C VAL A 120 -14.17 -12.15 -0.91
N THR A 121 -15.27 -12.32 -1.64
CA THR A 121 -15.56 -13.53 -2.41
C THR A 121 -15.66 -13.15 -3.88
N ASN A 122 -14.84 -13.79 -4.71
CA ASN A 122 -14.97 -13.66 -6.16
C ASN A 122 -16.14 -14.54 -6.63
N LEU A 123 -17.16 -13.90 -7.21
CA LEU A 123 -18.39 -14.55 -7.66
C LEU A 123 -18.29 -15.16 -9.07
N ASP A 124 -17.30 -14.75 -9.85
CA ASP A 124 -17.07 -15.23 -11.22
C ASP A 124 -16.20 -16.50 -11.23
N SER A 125 -15.41 -16.69 -10.18
CA SER A 125 -14.70 -17.94 -9.96
C SER A 125 -15.66 -19.03 -9.47
N VAL A 126 -15.81 -20.09 -10.25
CA VAL A 126 -16.56 -21.32 -9.90
C VAL A 126 -15.82 -22.17 -8.84
N VAL A 127 -14.97 -21.56 -8.02
CA VAL A 127 -14.23 -22.28 -6.97
C VAL A 127 -15.08 -22.26 -5.71
N SER A 128 -16.05 -23.17 -5.66
CA SER A 128 -16.63 -23.65 -4.42
C SER A 128 -15.57 -24.48 -3.69
N LEU A 129 -14.91 -23.92 -2.67
CA LEU A 129 -14.31 -24.73 -1.63
C LEU A 129 -15.35 -24.90 -0.53
N SER A 130 -16.15 -25.95 -0.67
CA SER A 130 -16.78 -26.61 0.46
C SER A 130 -15.69 -27.34 1.24
N GLU A 131 -15.45 -26.94 2.48
CA GLU A 131 -15.34 -27.81 3.68
C GLU A 131 -15.15 -26.95 4.94
#